data_AF-A0A968XKZ2-F1
#
_entry.id   AF-A0A968XKZ2-F1
#
_cell.length_a   1.000
_cell.length_b   1.000
_cell.length_c   1.000
_cell.angle_alpha   90.00
_cell.angle_beta   90.00
_cell.angle_gamma   90.00
#
_symmetry.space_group_name_H-M   'P 1'
#
loop_
_entity.id
_entity.type
_entity.pdbx_description
1 polymer ?
#
loop_
_entity_poly.entity_id
_entity_poly.type
_entity_poly.pdbx_seq_one_letter_code
_entity_poly.pdbx_strand_id
1 'polypeptide(L)' 'MNFWQKLKTTLEMIKFEHTLFALPFAFLGAVLAANGLPSWWQILWITVAMFGARSAAMTFNRIIDRKFDAENPRTANRE' A
#
# COMPACT_ATOMS: atom_id res chain seq x y z
N MET A 1 6.93 24.99 -14.28
CA MET A 1 6.26 24.02 -13.38
C MET A 1 7.26 23.61 -12.32
N ASN A 2 7.02 24.01 -11.07
CA ASN A 2 8.03 23.94 -10.01
C ASN A 2 8.23 22.49 -9.53
N PHE A 3 9.45 22.16 -9.09
CA PHE A 3 9.80 20.86 -8.51
C PHE A 3 8.79 20.43 -7.42
N TRP A 4 8.37 21.39 -6.59
CA TRP A 4 7.33 21.23 -5.58
C TRP A 4 5.97 20.80 -6.13
N GLN A 5 5.57 21.26 -7.31
CA GLN A 5 4.34 20.81 -7.95
C GLN A 5 4.47 19.38 -8.45
N LYS A 6 5.59 19.02 -9.08
CA LYS A 6 5.84 17.62 -9.48
C LYS A 6 5.83 16.68 -8.29
N LEU A 7 6.48 17.06 -7.19
CA LEU A 7 6.51 16.28 -5.95
C LEU A 7 5.12 16.11 -5.34
N LYS A 8 4.31 17.19 -5.32
CA LYS A 8 2.93 17.15 -4.86
C LYS A 8 2.04 16.26 -5.74
N THR A 9 2.16 16.36 -7.06
CA THR A 9 1.41 15.53 -8.01
C THR A 9 1.85 14.07 -7.98
N THR A 10 3.14 13.79 -7.77
CA THR A 10 3.63 12.42 -7.55
C THR A 10 3.12 11.84 -6.23
N LEU A 11 3.05 12.64 -5.16
CA LEU A 11 2.49 12.25 -3.86
C LEU A 11 0.96 12.11 -3.88
N GLU A 12 0.25 12.87 -4.70
CA GLU A 12 -1.20 12.72 -4.95
C GLU A 12 -1.52 11.50 -5.83
N MET A 13 -0.67 11.17 -6.81
CA MET A 13 -0.86 9.99 -7.68
C MET A 13 -0.49 8.67 -6.99
N ILE A 14 0.50 8.68 -6.10
CA ILE A 14 0.69 7.58 -5.16
C ILE A 14 -0.52 7.64 -4.24
N LYS A 15 -1.35 6.60 -4.21
CA LYS A 15 -2.47 6.45 -3.26
C LYS A 15 -1.96 6.39 -1.82
N PHE A 16 -1.36 7.47 -1.34
CA PHE A 16 -0.80 7.61 -0.01
C PHE A 16 -1.90 7.40 1.00
N GLU A 17 -3.09 7.94 0.71
CA GLU A 17 -4.33 7.77 1.48
C GLU A 17 -4.58 6.30 1.84
N HIS A 18 -4.50 5.41 0.84
CA HIS A 18 -4.79 4.00 1.04
C HIS A 18 -3.78 3.32 1.99
N THR A 19 -2.50 3.63 1.84
CA THR A 19 -1.44 3.13 2.74
C THR A 19 -1.53 3.80 4.11
N LEU A 20 -1.89 5.07 4.17
CA LEU A 20 -2.13 5.84 5.40
C LEU A 20 -3.29 5.25 6.21
N PHE A 21 -4.34 4.76 5.56
CA PHE A 21 -5.43 4.04 6.24
C PHE A 21 -4.98 2.70 6.83
N ALA A 22 -3.99 2.04 6.23
CA ALA A 22 -3.52 0.73 6.70
C ALA A 22 -2.45 0.83 7.80
N LEU A 23 -1.67 1.92 7.83
CA LEU A 23 -0.57 2.13 8.77
C LEU A 23 -1.00 2.07 10.26
N PRO A 24 -2.13 2.68 10.69
CA PRO A 24 -2.60 2.57 12.07
C PRO A 24 -2.80 1.13 12.52
N PHE A 25 -3.36 0.27 11.66
CA PHE A 25 -3.61 -1.15 11.99
C PHE A 25 -2.31 -1.93 12.14
N ALA A 26 -1.32 -1.68 11.29
CA ALA A 26 -0.02 -2.33 11.42
C ALA A 26 0.75 -1.86 12.66
N PHE A 27 0.68 -0.58 13.00
CA PHE A 27 1.29 -0.07 14.23
C PHE A 27 0.57 -0.56 15.49
N LEU A 28 -0.75 -0.70 15.47
CA LEU A 28 -1.49 -1.36 16.55
C LEU A 28 -1.02 -2.80 16.77
N GLY A 29 -0.87 -3.57 15.69
CA GLY A 29 -0.31 -4.93 15.76
C GLY A 29 1.13 -4.94 16.27
N ALA A 30 1.94 -3.98 15.86
CA ALA A 30 3.33 -3.84 16.32
C ALA A 30 3.44 -3.50 17.80
N VAL A 31 2.60 -2.58 18.30
CA VAL A 31 2.54 -2.23 19.73
C VAL A 31 2.09 -3.43 20.57
N LEU A 32 1.07 -4.15 20.08
CA LEU A 32 0.59 -5.37 20.73
C LEU A 32 1.67 -6.46 20.78
N ALA A 33 2.39 -6.68 19.68
CA ALA A 33 3.47 -7.67 19.60
C ALA A 33 4.70 -7.29 20.44
N ALA A 34 5.00 -5.99 20.55
CA ALA A 34 6.14 -5.49 21.31
C ALA A 34 5.86 -5.37 22.83
N ASN A 35 4.61 -5.54 23.29
CA ASN A 35 4.18 -5.23 24.66
C ASN A 35 4.61 -3.81 25.11
N GLY A 36 4.55 -2.85 24.18
CA GLY A 36 5.10 -1.50 24.37
C GLY A 36 5.26 -0.75 23.04
N LEU A 37 5.92 0.40 23.07
CA LEU A 37 6.17 1.17 21.85
C LEU A 37 7.28 0.51 21.02
N PRO A 38 7.03 0.21 19.72
CA PRO A 38 8.06 -0.32 18.84
C PRO A 38 9.18 0.71 18.65
N SER A 39 10.42 0.22 18.56
CA SER A 39 11.60 1.05 18.28
C SER A 39 11.50 1.73 16.91
N TRP A 40 12.23 2.84 16.73
CA TRP A 40 12.29 3.54 15.43
C TRP A 40 12.71 2.63 14.27
N TRP A 41 13.57 1.65 14.53
CA TRP A 41 14.00 0.67 13.53
C TRP A 41 12.88 -0.29 13.13
N GLN A 42 12.11 -0.78 14.10
CA GLN A 42 10.94 -1.62 13.84
C GLN A 42 9.88 -0.85 13.05
N ILE A 43 9.62 0.41 13.40
CA ILE A 43 8.69 1.28 12.69
C ILE A 43 9.08 1.42 11.21
N LEU A 44 10.36 1.64 10.93
CA LEU A 44 10.88 1.72 9.57
C LEU A 44 10.63 0.42 8.81
N TRP A 45 11.00 -0.73 9.38
CA TRP A 45 10.82 -2.02 8.72
C TRP A 45 9.35 -2.43 8.55
N ILE A 46 8.49 -2.13 9.52
CA ILE A 46 7.04 -2.34 9.42
C ILE A 46 6.47 -1.52 8.26
N THR A 47 6.89 -0.27 8.12
CA THR A 47 6.45 0.61 7.03
C THR A 47 6.89 0.06 5.67
N VAL A 48 8.15 -0.35 5.54
CA VAL A 48 8.68 -0.97 4.32
C VAL A 48 7.95 -2.27 3.99
N ALA A 49 7.73 -3.13 4.98
CA ALA A 49 7.04 -4.41 4.82
C ALA A 49 5.59 -4.21 4.38
N MET A 50 4.86 -3.26 4.98
CA MET A 50 3.50 -2.93 4.58
C MET A 50 3.41 -2.44 3.14
N PHE A 51 4.31 -1.54 2.75
CA PHE A 51 4.31 -0.97 1.40
C PHE A 51 4.63 -2.05 0.36
N GLY A 52 5.60 -2.92 0.66
CA GLY A 52 5.95 -4.08 -0.15
C GLY A 52 4.81 -5.09 -0.26
N ALA A 53 4.24 -5.50 0.87
CA ALA A 53 3.15 -6.49 0.92
C ALA A 53 1.91 -6.00 0.16
N ARG A 54 1.54 -4.72 0.29
CA ARG A 54 0.41 -4.15 -0.43
C ARG A 54 0.64 -4.13 -1.94
N SER A 55 1.82 -3.66 -2.36
CA SER A 55 2.18 -3.60 -3.78
C SER A 55 2.23 -5.00 -4.38
N ALA A 56 2.87 -5.95 -3.68
CA ALA A 56 2.96 -7.34 -4.08
C ALA A 56 1.58 -8.00 -4.19
N ALA A 57 0.70 -7.82 -3.20
CA ALA A 57 -0.65 -8.36 -3.22
C ALA A 57 -1.48 -7.80 -4.40
N MET A 58 -1.36 -6.50 -4.68
CA MET A 58 -2.07 -5.88 -5.80
C MET A 58 -1.56 -6.39 -7.16
N THR A 59 -0.24 -6.52 -7.33
CA THR A 59 0.35 -7.10 -8.55
C THR A 59 -0.01 -8.58 -8.69
N PHE A 60 0.02 -9.34 -7.61
CA PHE A 60 -0.30 -10.75 -7.60
C PHE A 60 -1.76 -11.02 -7.97
N ASN A 61 -2.70 -10.29 -7.35
CA ASN A 61 -4.11 -10.35 -7.70
C ASN A 61 -4.30 -10.03 -9.20
N ARG A 62 -3.61 -9.01 -9.72
CA ARG A 62 -3.71 -8.66 -11.14
C ARG A 62 -3.15 -9.73 -12.09
N ILE A 63 -2.15 -10.51 -11.68
CA ILE A 63 -1.60 -11.60 -12.52
C ILE A 63 -2.56 -12.80 -12.55
N ILE A 64 -3.06 -13.21 -11.38
CA ILE A 64 -3.94 -14.38 -11.26
C ILE A 64 -5.33 -14.08 -11.80
N ASP A 65 -5.89 -12.93 -11.41
CA ASP A 65 -7.25 -12.56 -11.76
C ASP A 65 -7.35 -12.09 -13.21
N ARG A 66 -6.24 -11.91 -13.96
CA ARG A 66 -6.27 -11.47 -15.37
C ARG A 66 -7.21 -12.30 -16.25
N LYS A 67 -7.25 -13.62 -16.05
CA LYS A 67 -8.11 -14.51 -16.83
C LYS A 67 -9.58 -14.41 -16.40
N PHE A 68 -9.82 -14.27 -15.10
CA PHE A 68 -11.15 -14.18 -14.51
C PHE A 68 -11.80 -12.79 -14.69
N ASP A 69 -11.00 -11.73 -14.62
CA ASP A 69 -11.42 -10.34 -14.86
C ASP A 69 -11.78 -10.08 -16.33
N ALA A 70 -11.15 -10.79 -17.28
CA ALA A 70 -11.48 -10.68 -18.71
C ALA A 70 -12.85 -11.27 -19.06
N GLU A 71 -13.33 -12.22 -18.26
CA GLU A 71 -14.61 -12.93 -18.47
C GLU A 71 -15.77 -12.23 -17.75
N ASN A 72 -15.47 -11.28 -16.86
CA ASN A 72 -16.48 -10.56 -16.09
C ASN A 72 -16.79 -9.18 -16.72
N PRO A 73 -18.03 -8.94 -17.21
CA PRO A 73 -18.42 -7.69 -17.85
C PRO A 73 -18.33 -6.45 -16.92
N ARG A 74 -18.19 -6.64 -15.59
CA ARG A 74 -17.94 -5.53 -14.63
C ARG A 74 -16.47 -5.11 -14.50
N THR A 75 -15.50 -5.97 -14.82
CA THR A 75 -14.06 -5.70 -14.64
C THR A 75 -13.27 -5.69 -15.96
N ALA A 76 -13.93 -5.97 -17.08
CA ALA A 76 -13.35 -5.98 -18.43
C ALA A 76 -12.65 -4.67 -18.88
N ASN A 77 -12.98 -3.52 -18.28
CA ASN A 77 -12.36 -2.21 -18.58
C ASN A 77 -11.42 -1.71 -17.47
N ARG A 78 -10.89 -2.59 -16.62
CA ARG A 78 -9.79 -2.22 -15.73
C ARG A 78 -8.50 -2.15 -16.56
N GLU A 79 -8.02 -0.93 -16.80
CA GLU A 79 -6.70 -0.67 -17.41
C GLU A 79 -5.56 -1.41 -16.70
#